data_AF-A0AAV5TMB6-F1
#
_entry.id   AF-A0AAV5TMB6-F1
#
_cell.length_a   1.000
_cell.length_b   1.000
_cell.length_c   1.000
_cell.angle_alpha   90.00
_cell.angle_beta   90.00
_cell.angle_gamma   90.00
#
_symmetry.space_group_name_H-M   'P 1'
#
loop_
_entity.id
_entity.type
_entity.pdbx_description
1 polymer ?
#
loop_
_entity_poly.entity_id
_entity_poly.type
_entity_poly.pdbx_seq_one_letter_code
_entity_poly.pdbx_strand_id
1 'polypeptide(L)' 'ATEIFSRHVGEKMTQEIMSGWNATDIIPIARVGRPDDIAKAILFLADRSQSEFIIGHRLIVDGGTTLTNKLLAF' A
#
# COMPACT_ATOMS: atom_id res chain seq x y z
N ALA A 1 -2.05 5.45 -12.72
CA ALA A 1 -1.29 6.05 -11.60
C ALA A 1 -1.70 7.50 -11.48
N THR A 2 -1.52 8.10 -10.31
CA THR A 2 -1.68 9.54 -10.12
C THR A 2 -0.60 10.29 -10.92
N GLU A 3 -0.89 11.53 -11.35
CA GLU A 3 0.04 12.32 -12.18
C GLU A 3 1.44 12.48 -11.57
N ILE A 4 1.52 12.46 -10.24
CA ILE A 4 2.79 12.63 -9.52
C ILE A 4 3.81 11.55 -9.88
N PHE A 5 3.35 10.32 -10.12
CA PHE A 5 4.19 9.21 -10.51
C PHE A 5 4.76 9.45 -11.91
N SER A 6 3.90 9.80 -12.87
CA SER A 6 4.32 10.09 -14.25
C SER A 6 5.31 11.26 -14.33
N ARG A 7 5.13 12.30 -13.51
CA ARG A 7 6.04 13.45 -13.46
C ARG A 7 7.43 13.11 -12.91
N HIS A 8 7.53 12.19 -11.95
CA HIS A 8 8.81 11.83 -11.33
C HIS A 8 9.58 10.77 -12.11
N VAL A 9 8.87 9.81 -12.69
CA VAL A 9 9.48 8.64 -13.32
C VAL A 9 9.57 8.80 -14.85
N GLY A 10 8.84 9.76 -15.42
CA GLY A 10 8.75 10.01 -16.86
C GLY A 10 7.72 9.12 -17.55
N GLU A 11 7.08 9.63 -18.60
CA GLU A 11 5.97 8.93 -19.27
C GLU A 11 6.37 7.59 -19.84
N LYS A 12 7.54 7.51 -20.50
CA LYS A 12 8.02 6.27 -21.12
C LYS A 12 8.20 5.14 -20.10
N MET A 13 8.89 5.43 -18.99
CA MET A 13 9.08 4.46 -17.90
C MET A 13 7.74 4.16 -17.20
N THR A 14 6.85 5.14 -17.07
CA THR A 14 5.50 4.90 -16.52
C THR A 14 4.73 3.90 -17.37
N GLN A 15 4.75 4.06 -18.70
CA GLN A 15 4.08 3.14 -19.62
C GLN A 15 4.71 1.74 -19.58
N GLU A 16 6.04 1.65 -19.53
CA GLU A 16 6.75 0.37 -19.37
C GLU A 16 6.37 -0.33 -18.06
N ILE A 17 6.41 0.38 -16.93
CA ILE A 17 5.99 -0.14 -15.62
C ILE A 17 4.52 -0.57 -15.66
N MET A 18 3.63 0.27 -16.22
CA MET A 18 2.19 -0.02 -16.31
C MET A 18 1.88 -1.22 -17.19
N SER A 19 2.63 -1.42 -18.28
CA SER A 19 2.42 -2.52 -19.21
C SER A 19 2.73 -3.89 -18.60
N GLY A 20 3.62 -3.95 -17.61
CA GLY A 20 3.95 -5.16 -16.83
C GLY A 20 3.29 -5.20 -15.45
N TRP A 21 2.44 -4.22 -15.11
CA TRP A 21 1.89 -4.08 -13.76
C TRP A 21 0.63 -4.93 -13.57
N ASN A 22 0.83 -6.18 -13.17
CA ASN A 22 -0.24 -6.97 -12.56
C ASN A 22 -0.19 -6.79 -11.04
N ALA A 23 -1.25 -6.23 -10.46
CA ALA A 23 -1.33 -6.03 -9.01
C ALA A 23 -1.11 -7.33 -8.23
N THR A 24 -1.46 -8.48 -8.82
CA THR A 24 -1.23 -9.83 -8.28
C THR A 24 0.24 -10.16 -8.04
N ASP A 25 1.16 -9.57 -8.80
CA ASP A 25 2.56 -10.01 -8.82
C ASP A 25 3.38 -9.37 -7.69
N ILE A 26 2.90 -8.23 -7.17
CA ILE A 26 3.61 -7.43 -6.16
C ILE A 26 2.77 -7.13 -4.92
N ILE A 27 1.43 -7.17 -5.01
CA ILE A 27 0.52 -6.93 -3.90
C ILE A 27 -0.22 -8.25 -3.61
N PRO A 28 0.04 -8.93 -2.48
CA PRO A 28 -0.61 -10.20 -2.15
C PRO A 28 -2.13 -10.20 -2.16
N ILE A 29 -2.77 -9.09 -1.77
CA ILE A 29 -4.23 -8.95 -1.84
C ILE A 29 -4.76 -8.70 -3.28
N ALA A 30 -3.87 -8.72 -4.28
CA ALA A 30 -4.17 -8.64 -5.72
C ALA A 30 -4.93 -7.37 -6.15
N ARG A 31 -4.83 -6.28 -5.40
CA ARG A 31 -5.43 -4.99 -5.75
C ARG A 31 -4.64 -3.82 -5.18
N VAL A 32 -4.74 -2.67 -5.85
CA VAL A 32 -4.21 -1.41 -5.32
C VAL A 32 -5.01 -0.98 -4.08
N GLY A 33 -4.31 -0.45 -3.08
CA GLY A 33 -4.90 0.14 -1.88
C GLY A 33 -5.74 1.38 -2.23
N ARG A 34 -6.85 1.55 -1.53
CA ARG A 34 -7.76 2.69 -1.65
C ARG A 34 -7.64 3.56 -0.39
N PRO A 35 -7.98 4.85 -0.45
CA PRO A 35 -8.04 5.71 0.74
C PRO A 35 -8.87 5.10 1.88
N ASP A 36 -9.96 4.41 1.53
CA ASP A 36 -10.83 3.74 2.50
C ASP A 36 -10.13 2.62 3.30
N ASP A 37 -9.12 1.96 2.73
CA ASP A 37 -8.37 0.91 3.44
C ASP A 37 -7.57 1.52 4.60
N ILE A 38 -7.00 2.71 4.40
CA ILE A 38 -6.28 3.46 5.43
C ILE A 38 -7.26 4.09 6.42
N ALA A 39 -8.37 4.67 5.94
CA ALA A 39 -9.37 5.29 6.79
C ALA A 39 -9.97 4.30 7.80
N LYS A 40 -10.22 3.05 7.39
CA LYS A 40 -10.70 2.00 8.29
C LYS A 40 -9.70 1.64 9.38
N ALA A 41 -8.40 1.58 9.06
CA ALA A 41 -7.36 1.34 10.05
C ALA A 41 -7.26 2.50 11.06
N ILE A 42 -7.35 3.74 10.59
CA ILE A 42 -7.41 4.93 11.45
C ILE A 42 -8.64 4.88 12.35
N LEU A 43 -9.81 4.56 11.80
CA LEU A 43 -11.06 4.47 12.56
C LEU A 43 -10.95 3.42 13.68
N PHE A 44 -10.38 2.25 13.39
CA PHE A 44 -10.10 1.22 14.39
C PHE A 44 -9.20 1.75 15.51
N LEU A 45 -8.08 2.41 15.18
CA LEU A 45 -7.14 2.94 16.16
C LEU A 45 -7.69 4.14 16.96
N ALA A 46 -8.66 4.87 16.40
CA ALA A 46 -9.33 5.97 17.07
C ALA A 46 -10.42 5.50 18.05
N ASP A 47 -10.99 4.30 17.83
CA ASP A 47 -11.97 3.71 18.73
C ASP A 47 -11.29 3.07 19.95
N ARG A 48 -11.28 3.81 21.06
CA ARG A 48 -10.69 3.33 22.32
C ARG A 48 -11.31 2.02 22.82
N SER A 49 -12.59 1.76 22.53
CA SER A 49 -13.22 0.50 22.96
C SER A 49 -12.66 -0.73 22.24
N GLN A 50 -12.01 -0.53 21.09
CA GLN A 50 -11.43 -1.61 20.28
C GLN A 50 -9.91 -1.71 20.41
N SER A 51 -9.22 -0.60 20.71
CA SER A 51 -7.76 -0.54 20.60
C SER A 51 -7.03 0.16 21.74
N GLU A 52 -7.64 0.39 22.91
CA GLU A 52 -7.04 1.18 24.00
C GLU A 52 -5.66 0.69 24.48
N PHE A 53 -5.35 -0.59 24.31
CA PHE A 53 -4.07 -1.18 24.72
C PHE A 53 -3.01 -1.21 23.61
N ILE A 54 -3.34 -0.78 22.39
CA ILE A 54 -2.41 -0.75 21.25
C ILE A 54 -1.68 0.59 21.25
N ILE A 55 -0.61 0.67 22.05
CA ILE A 55 0.19 1.89 22.23
C ILE A 55 1.62 1.66 21.71
N GLY A 56 2.17 2.63 20.98
CA GLY A 56 3.54 2.58 20.44
C GLY A 56 3.74 1.60 19.29
N HIS A 57 2.68 0.94 18.82
CA HIS A 57 2.75 -0.05 17.75
C HIS A 57 2.71 0.58 16.35
N ARG A 58 3.41 -0.03 15.39
CA ARG A 58 3.36 0.34 13.97
C ARG A 58 2.47 -0.65 13.21
N LEU A 59 1.25 -0.24 12.89
CA LEU A 59 0.34 -1.02 12.05
C LEU A 59 0.66 -0.81 10.56
N ILE A 60 1.08 -1.86 9.86
CA ILE A 60 1.36 -1.82 8.42
C ILE A 60 0.07 -2.14 7.64
N VAL A 61 -0.32 -1.25 6.73
CA VAL A 61 -1.56 -1.37 5.92
C VAL A 61 -1.22 -1.20 4.44
N ASP A 62 -0.65 -2.24 3.83
CA ASP A 62 -0.06 -2.17 2.47
C ASP A 62 -0.53 -3.30 1.54
N GLY A 63 -1.52 -4.09 1.94
CA GLY A 63 -2.00 -5.23 1.15
C GLY A 63 -1.02 -6.41 1.09
N GLY A 64 -0.01 -6.45 1.96
CA GLY A 64 0.95 -7.55 2.11
C GLY A 64 2.28 -7.32 1.39
N THR A 65 2.49 -6.16 0.75
CA THR A 65 3.70 -5.90 -0.05
C THR A 65 4.99 -6.04 0.75
N THR A 66 4.98 -5.65 2.03
CA THR A 66 6.13 -5.75 2.94
C THR A 66 6.56 -7.21 3.18
N LEU A 67 5.64 -8.17 3.07
CA LEU A 67 5.91 -9.59 3.37
C LEU A 67 6.50 -10.35 2.18
N THR A 68 6.19 -9.95 0.95
CA THR A 68 6.48 -10.75 -0.25
C THR A 68 7.26 -10.00 -1.32
N ASN A 69 7.33 -8.68 -1.26
CA ASN A 69 8.01 -7.91 -2.28
C ASN A 69 9.52 -8.14 -2.19
N LYS A 70 10.05 -8.91 -3.13
CA LYS A 70 11.48 -9.25 -3.24
C LYS A 70 12.39 -8.03 -3.41
N LEU A 71 11.85 -6.86 -3.78
CA LEU A 71 12.59 -5.60 -3.87
C LEU A 71 12.73 -4.86 -2.54
N LEU A 72 11.93 -5.22 -1.52
CA LEU A 72 11.95 -4.62 -0.18
C LEU A 72 12.36 -5.61 0.91
N ALA A 73 12.75 -6.83 0.54
CA ALA A 73 13.35 -7.80 1.44
C ALA A 73 14.77 -7.32 1.79
N PHE A 74 14.92 -6.70 2.97
CA PHE A 74 16.21 -6.43 3.60
C PHE A 74 16.61 -7.59 4.51
#